data_AF-A0A2G5U692-F1
#
_entry.id   AF-A0A2G5U692-F1
#
_cell.length_a   1.000
_cell.length_b   1.000
_cell.length_c   1.000
_cell.angle_alpha   90.00
_cell.angle_beta   90.00
_cell.angle_gamma   90.00
#
_symmetry.space_group_name_H-M   'P 1'
#
loop_
_entity.id
_entity.type
_entity.pdbx_description
1 polymer ?
#
loop_
_entity_poly.entity_id
_entity_poly.type
_entity_poly.pdbx_seq_one_letter_code
_entity_poly.pdbx_strand_id
1 'polypeptide(L)'
;MAKHDKLILKMFAKVLMRRIGNIQFTYKTRKLSSKPRLAIVGSGPAGMFACNGLLRKSNFLVDVFEYSPVPFGLVRYGVAPDHQEVIIKTFEYD
;
A
#
# COMPACT_ATOMS: atom_id res chain seq x y z
N MET A 1 1.11 16.17 13.41
CA MET A 1 1.54 15.22 12.33
C MET A 1 2.65 14.25 12.73
N ALA A 2 3.76 14.67 13.36
CA ALA A 2 4.92 13.80 13.67
C ALA A 2 4.69 12.65 14.69
N LYS A 3 3.57 12.63 15.42
CA LYS A 3 3.27 11.61 16.45
C LYS A 3 2.68 10.33 15.86
N HIS A 4 1.93 10.45 14.76
CA HIS A 4 1.30 9.32 14.07
C HIS A 4 2.31 8.50 13.27
N ASP A 5 3.29 9.14 12.63
CA ASP A 5 4.38 8.44 11.91
C ASP A 5 5.16 7.51 12.84
N LYS A 6 5.47 7.98 14.06
CA LYS A 6 6.16 7.16 15.08
C LYS A 6 5.32 5.98 15.57
N LEU A 7 3.99 6.10 15.58
CA LEU A 7 3.09 5.05 16.03
C LEU A 7 2.95 3.94 14.98
N ILE A 8 2.80 4.32 13.71
CA ILE A 8 2.76 3.38 12.58
C ILE A 8 4.09 2.63 12.47
N LEU A 9 5.20 3.34 12.61
CA LEU A 9 6.54 2.75 12.58
C LEU A 9 6.78 1.80 13.76
N LYS A 10 6.31 2.15 14.97
CA LYS A 10 6.35 1.26 16.14
C LYS A 10 5.45 0.02 15.95
N MET A 11 4.27 0.18 15.34
CA MET A 11 3.39 -0.95 15.03
C MET A 11 4.01 -1.89 14.00
N PHE A 12 4.54 -1.36 12.90
CA PHE A 12 5.21 -2.16 11.86
C PHE A 12 6.46 -2.86 12.40
N ALA A 13 7.31 -2.15 13.14
CA ALA A 13 8.48 -2.75 13.77
C ALA A 13 8.08 -3.86 14.76
N LYS A 14 7.01 -3.67 15.56
CA LYS A 14 6.54 -4.68 16.53
C LYS A 14 5.92 -5.90 15.86
N VAL A 15 5.30 -5.75 14.69
CA VAL A 15 4.74 -6.85 13.89
C VAL A 15 5.85 -7.62 13.16
N LEU A 16 6.81 -6.92 12.55
CA LEU A 16 7.92 -7.55 11.81
C LEU A 16 8.90 -8.27 12.74
N MET A 17 9.19 -7.69 13.91
CA MET A 17 10.15 -8.26 14.89
C MET A 17 9.62 -9.50 15.61
N ARG A 18 8.34 -9.83 15.49
CA ARG A 18 7.72 -10.94 16.23
C ARG A 18 7.95 -12.31 15.61
N ARG A 19 8.59 -12.41 14.42
CA ARG A 19 8.70 -13.68 13.70
C ARG A 19 10.00 -13.93 12.93
N ILE A 20 11.02 -13.06 13.02
CA ILE A 20 12.25 -13.23 12.24
C ILE A 20 13.45 -12.92 13.14
N GLY A 21 14.20 -13.96 13.52
CA GLY A 21 15.48 -13.83 14.18
C GLY A 21 16.50 -13.12 13.29
N ASN A 22 17.29 -12.23 13.87
CA ASN A 22 18.55 -11.67 13.37
C ASN A 22 18.56 -10.83 12.07
N ILE A 23 17.43 -10.41 11.51
CA ILE A 23 17.43 -9.41 10.42
C ILE A 23 17.22 -8.01 11.02
N GLN A 24 18.30 -7.24 11.17
CA GLN A 24 18.21 -5.83 11.58
C GLN A 24 17.69 -4.97 10.42
N PHE A 25 16.37 -4.75 10.37
CA PHE A 25 15.80 -3.73 9.50
C PHE A 25 16.14 -2.32 10.03
N THR A 26 17.12 -1.67 9.41
CA THR A 26 17.46 -0.27 9.69
C THR A 26 16.51 0.64 8.90
N TYR A 27 15.56 1.28 9.58
CA TYR A 27 14.72 2.32 8.98
C TYR A 27 15.25 3.72 9.36
N LYS A 28 15.82 4.44 8.40
CA LYS A 28 16.20 5.85 8.59
C LYS A 28 15.01 6.75 8.28
N THR A 29 14.39 7.34 9.30
CA THR A 29 13.33 8.33 9.08
C THR A 29 13.95 9.64 8.60
N ARG A 30 13.87 9.94 7.30
CA ARG A 30 14.22 11.28 6.81
C ARG A 30 13.02 12.21 6.97
N LYS A 31 13.22 13.36 7.61
CA LYS A 31 12.23 14.42 7.66
C LYS A 31 12.16 15.05 6.28
N LEU A 32 11.04 14.87 5.57
CA LEU A 32 10.85 15.44 4.24
C LEU A 32 10.44 16.90 4.37
N SER A 33 11.04 17.78 3.58
CA SER A 33 10.77 19.23 3.58
C SER A 33 9.50 19.60 2.82
N SER A 34 9.03 18.73 1.93
CA SER A 34 7.84 18.89 1.10
C SER A 34 6.87 17.71 1.27
N LYS A 35 5.68 17.78 0.63
CA LYS A 35 4.73 16.67 0.59
C LYS A 35 5.44 15.41 0.08
N PRO A 36 5.48 14.31 0.85
CA PRO A 36 6.20 13.12 0.44
C PRO A 36 5.56 12.53 -0.82
N ARG A 37 6.40 12.18 -1.79
CA ARG A 37 6.02 11.44 -2.98
C ARG A 37 6.29 9.96 -2.74
N LEU A 38 5.29 9.12 -2.99
CA LEU A 38 5.36 7.67 -2.87
C LEU A 38 5.09 7.04 -4.22
N ALA A 39 5.91 6.04 -4.57
CA ALA A 39 5.67 5.19 -5.72
C ALA A 39 5.12 3.85 -5.22
N ILE A 40 3.99 3.43 -5.78
CA ILE A 40 3.44 2.08 -5.61
C ILE A 40 3.68 1.33 -6.91
N VAL A 41 4.33 0.17 -6.82
CA VAL A 41 4.59 -0.69 -7.97
C VAL A 41 3.63 -1.88 -7.90
N GLY A 42 2.73 -1.95 -8.88
CA GLY A 42 1.60 -2.87 -8.95
C GLY A 42 0.27 -2.20 -8.59
N SER A 43 -0.67 -2.25 -9.51
CA SER A 43 -2.04 -1.72 -9.39
C SER A 43 -3.08 -2.80 -9.03
N GLY A 44 -2.61 -3.96 -8.57
CA GLY A 44 -3.48 -5.00 -8.01
C GLY A 44 -4.12 -4.58 -6.68
N PRO A 45 -4.92 -5.46 -6.06
CA PRO A 45 -5.66 -5.13 -4.84
C PRO A 45 -4.79 -4.60 -3.71
N ALA A 46 -3.63 -5.22 -3.47
CA ALA A 46 -2.71 -4.79 -2.43
C ALA A 46 -2.20 -3.36 -2.64
N GLY A 47 -1.85 -2.99 -3.88
CA GLY A 47 -1.39 -1.66 -4.22
C GLY A 47 -2.49 -0.61 -4.08
N MET A 48 -3.70 -0.93 -4.54
CA MET A 48 -4.83 0.00 -4.48
C MET A 48 -5.33 0.20 -3.04
N PHE A 49 -5.38 -0.85 -2.21
CA PHE A 49 -5.68 -0.71 -0.78
C PHE A 49 -4.64 0.12 -0.04
N ALA A 50 -3.35 -0.05 -0.34
CA ALA A 50 -2.29 0.77 0.23
C ALA A 50 -2.46 2.24 -0.19
N CYS A 51 -2.73 2.49 -1.48
CA CYS A 51 -2.99 3.82 -2.02
C CYS A 51 -4.15 4.52 -1.30
N ASN A 52 -5.31 3.86 -1.23
CA ASN A 52 -6.51 4.36 -0.56
C ASN A 52 -6.24 4.69 0.92
N GLY A 53 -5.54 3.80 1.64
CA GLY A 53 -5.15 4.02 3.02
C GLY A 53 -4.20 5.22 3.22
N LEU A 54 -3.29 5.46 2.27
CA LEU A 54 -2.35 6.58 2.28
C LEU A 54 -3.04 7.91 1.96
N LEU A 55 -3.94 7.92 0.97
CA LEU A 55 -4.70 9.10 0.56
C LEU A 55 -5.67 9.57 1.65
N ARG A 56 -6.29 8.65 2.40
CA ARG A 56 -7.22 9.00 3.49
C ARG A 56 -6.55 9.62 4.71
N LYS A 57 -5.27 9.32 4.97
CA LYS A 57 -4.58 9.68 6.23
C LYS A 57 -3.67 10.90 6.10
N SER A 58 -3.33 11.32 4.89
CA SER A 58 -2.16 12.17 4.66
C SER A 58 -2.15 12.80 3.28
N ASN A 59 -1.55 13.99 3.18
CA ASN A 59 -1.31 14.70 1.91
C ASN A 59 -0.08 14.13 1.17
N PHE A 60 -0.09 12.83 0.89
CA PHE A 60 0.90 12.20 0.02
C PHE A 60 0.58 12.44 -1.44
N LEU A 61 1.62 12.59 -2.25
CA LEU A 61 1.51 12.45 -3.71
C LEU A 61 1.86 11.01 -4.03
N VAL A 62 0.91 10.26 -4.59
CA VAL A 62 1.08 8.82 -4.85
C VAL A 62 1.06 8.59 -6.36
N ASP A 63 2.14 8.01 -6.86
CA ASP A 63 2.28 7.58 -8.24
C ASP A 63 2.17 6.05 -8.27
N VAL A 64 1.21 5.50 -9.04
CA VAL A 64 1.01 4.05 -9.17
C VAL A 64 1.54 3.60 -10.53
N PHE A 65 2.45 2.64 -10.52
CA PHE A 65 3.06 2.05 -11.70
C PHE A 65 2.54 0.63 -11.90
N GLU A 66 2.15 0.30 -13.12
CA GLU A 66 1.68 -1.02 -13.50
C GLU A 66 2.41 -1.46 -14.78
N TYR A 67 2.74 -2.74 -14.86
CA TYR A 67 3.33 -3.31 -16.06
C TYR A 67 2.28 -3.53 -17.15
N SER A 68 1.09 -4.00 -16.75
CA SER A 68 -0.07 -4.13 -17.64
C SER A 68 -0.57 -2.77 -18.14
N PRO A 69 -1.07 -2.67 -19.39
CA PRO A 69 -1.73 -1.45 -19.88
C PRO A 69 -3.03 -1.13 -19.12
N VAL A 70 -3.52 -2.05 -18.31
CA VAL A 70 -4.75 -1.90 -17.54
C VAL A 70 -4.60 -2.36 -16.09
N PRO A 71 -5.29 -1.67 -15.15
CA PRO A 71 -5.09 -1.91 -13.72
C PRO A 71 -5.81 -3.16 -13.18
N PHE A 72 -5.70 -3.36 -11.86
CA PHE A 72 -6.38 -4.36 -11.01
C PHE A 72 -5.77 -5.76 -10.97
N GLY A 73 -4.73 -6.03 -11.76
CA GLY A 73 -3.95 -7.27 -11.69
C GLY A 73 -4.83 -8.52 -11.64
N LEU A 74 -4.65 -9.35 -10.62
CA LEU A 74 -5.38 -10.62 -10.49
C LEU A 74 -6.90 -10.49 -10.35
N VAL A 75 -7.42 -9.35 -9.90
CA VAL A 75 -8.88 -9.15 -9.89
C VAL A 75 -9.43 -9.11 -11.31
N ARG A 76 -8.64 -8.65 -12.27
CA ARG A 76 -8.99 -8.65 -13.69
C ARG A 76 -8.59 -9.95 -14.41
N TYR A 77 -7.40 -10.46 -14.13
CA TYR A 77 -6.80 -11.55 -14.93
C TYR A 77 -6.86 -12.93 -14.28
N GLY A 78 -7.15 -13.00 -12.98
CA GLY A 78 -7.12 -14.24 -12.20
C GLY A 78 -8.48 -14.72 -11.71
N VAL A 79 -9.42 -13.80 -11.48
CA VAL A 79 -10.78 -14.17 -11.06
C VAL A 79 -11.53 -14.76 -12.25
N ALA A 80 -12.11 -15.93 -12.05
CA ALA A 80 -12.89 -16.60 -13.07
C ALA A 80 -14.13 -15.75 -13.45
N PRO A 81 -14.54 -15.74 -14.73
CA PRO A 81 -15.57 -14.82 -15.23
C PRO A 81 -16.97 -15.08 -14.66
N ASP A 82 -17.18 -16.26 -14.08
CA ASP A 82 -18.39 -16.70 -13.38
C ASP A 82 -18.47 -16.22 -11.92
N HIS A 83 -17.38 -15.69 -11.35
CA HIS A 83 -17.29 -15.19 -9.97
C HIS A 83 -17.22 -13.66 -9.93
N GLN A 84 -18.16 -13.00 -10.60
CA GLN A 84 -18.17 -11.53 -10.76
C GLN A 84 -18.37 -10.77 -9.45
N GLU A 85 -18.96 -11.39 -8.42
CA GLU A 85 -19.18 -10.78 -7.12
C GLU A 85 -17.88 -10.36 -6.42
N VAL A 86 -16.78 -11.08 -6.64
CA VAL A 86 -15.46 -10.75 -6.10
C VAL A 86 -14.84 -9.59 -6.86
N ILE A 87 -15.11 -9.52 -8.17
CA ILE A 87 -14.64 -8.46 -9.06
C ILE A 87 -15.32 -7.14 -8.67
N ILE A 88 -16.64 -7.12 -8.56
CA ILE A 88 -17.45 -5.91 -8.26
C ILE A 88 -17.09 -5.34 -6.88
N LYS A 89 -16.93 -6.18 -5.86
CA LYS A 89 -16.55 -5.73 -4.51
C LYS A 89 -15.20 -5.01 -4.46
N THR A 90 -14.30 -5.27 -5.41
CA THR A 90 -13.01 -4.56 -5.44
C THR A 90 -13.16 -3.12 -5.91
N PHE A 91 -14.12 -2.82 -6.79
CA PHE A 91 -14.38 -1.47 -7.30
C PHE A 91 -15.20 -0.59 -6.34
N GLU A 92 -15.90 -1.20 -5.38
CA GLU A 92 -16.75 -0.50 -4.43
C GLU A 92 -15.96 0.19 -3.29
N TYR A 93 -14.66 -0.09 -3.18
CA TYR A 93 -13.76 0.49 -2.16
C TYR A 93 -12.95 1.72 -2.62
N ASP A 94 -13.06 2.10 -3.90
CA ASP A 94 -12.48 3.34 -4.47
C ASP A 94 -13.45 4.53 -4.40
#